data_AF-A0A542CUA8-F1
#
_entry.id   AF-A0A542CUA8-F1
#
_cell.length_a   1.000
_cell.length_b   1.000
_cell.length_c   1.000
_cell.angle_alpha   90.00
_cell.angle_beta   90.00
_cell.angle_gamma   90.00
#
_symmetry.space_group_name_H-M   'P 1'
#
loop_
_entity.id
_entity.type
_entity.pdbx_description
1 polymer ?
#
loop_
_entity_poly.entity_id
_entity_poly.type
_entity_poly.pdbx_seq_one_letter_code
_entity_poly.pdbx_strand_id
1 'polypeptide(L)'
;MTNGDLAPAARLRLGPELLSTLLDYLRGEIAGCLGAGLCTAAAEPRLLASSGVAAEFDRLQRELDCGPTTHAAREQEAVSSADLATDERWPELAAAVAARPDGPSPLAARAVAGSWDDEGPIVFTLYLDHEPTATDLRTIEQVEPMLAMSAALVEYCSDEVLRADQLVQMVEHRRIIEQAKGMIMAACRCDAETAFRSLVVASQHFNVKLRDLAVATVELVGDAPAEEAPSELLGAKGTVEPAGNKARHAANRMWAALDSG
;
A
#
# COMPACT_ATOMS: atom_id res chain seq x y z
N MET A 1 14.42 39.45 -30.49
CA MET A 1 14.03 38.06 -30.21
C MET A 1 14.52 37.76 -28.80
N THR A 2 13.65 37.98 -27.82
CA THR A 2 13.94 37.88 -26.38
C THR A 2 13.60 36.46 -25.91
N ASN A 3 14.59 35.81 -25.30
CA ASN A 3 14.41 34.58 -24.52
C ASN A 3 13.30 34.80 -23.49
N GLY A 4 12.25 33.97 -23.58
CA GLY A 4 11.22 33.91 -22.56
C GLY A 4 11.75 33.18 -21.35
N ASP A 5 12.09 33.92 -20.29
CA ASP A 5 12.23 33.40 -18.94
C ASP A 5 10.90 32.75 -18.53
N LEU A 6 10.85 31.42 -18.58
CA LEU A 6 9.85 30.64 -17.87
C LEU A 6 10.14 30.83 -16.38
N ALA A 7 9.23 31.52 -15.69
CA ALA A 7 9.26 31.63 -14.23
C ALA A 7 9.42 30.24 -13.60
N PRO A 8 10.23 30.09 -12.54
CA PRO A 8 10.35 28.81 -11.85
C PRO A 8 8.96 28.44 -11.35
N ALA A 9 8.42 27.32 -11.84
CA ALA A 9 7.17 26.75 -11.36
C ALA A 9 7.25 26.76 -9.82
N ALA A 10 6.29 27.42 -9.17
CA ALA A 10 6.23 27.47 -7.72
C ALA A 10 6.31 26.04 -7.21
N ARG A 11 7.45 25.69 -6.58
CA ARG A 11 7.61 24.41 -5.90
C ARG A 11 6.52 24.40 -4.82
N LEU A 12 5.45 23.66 -5.08
CA LEU A 12 4.48 23.35 -4.04
C LEU A 12 5.28 22.62 -2.96
N ARG A 13 5.51 23.27 -1.81
CA ARG A 13 6.04 22.56 -0.65
C ARG A 13 4.91 21.69 -0.11
N LEU A 14 4.84 20.46 -0.59
CA LEU A 14 4.01 19.42 0.00
C LEU A 14 4.73 18.99 1.28
N GLY A 15 4.27 19.52 2.42
CA GLY A 15 4.80 19.15 3.73
C GLY A 15 4.07 17.94 4.33
N PRO A 16 4.52 17.45 5.50
CA PRO A 16 3.89 16.36 6.25
C PRO A 16 2.41 16.61 6.59
N GLU A 17 1.95 17.85 6.47
CA GLU A 17 0.55 18.25 6.59
C GLU A 17 -0.32 17.63 5.50
N LEU A 18 0.22 17.36 4.29
CA LEU A 18 -0.53 16.68 3.22
C LEU A 18 -0.95 15.29 3.68
N LEU A 19 0.01 14.50 4.18
CA LEU A 19 -0.25 13.13 4.63
C LEU A 19 -1.25 13.11 5.78
N SER A 20 -1.09 14.00 6.74
CA SER A 20 -2.03 14.12 7.87
C SER A 20 -3.44 14.48 7.40
N THR A 21 -3.56 15.41 6.43
CA THR A 21 -4.85 15.80 5.83
C THR A 21 -5.52 14.63 5.10
N LEU A 22 -4.74 13.85 4.34
CA LEU A 22 -5.25 12.66 3.65
C LEU A 22 -5.73 11.59 4.63
N LEU A 23 -4.98 11.35 5.72
CA LEU A 23 -5.38 10.41 6.76
C LEU A 23 -6.64 10.87 7.50
N ASP A 24 -6.78 12.17 7.79
CA ASP A 24 -7.99 12.73 8.40
C ASP A 24 -9.21 12.62 7.48
N TYR A 25 -9.03 12.86 6.17
CA TYR A 25 -10.09 12.65 5.17
C TYR A 25 -10.53 11.17 5.16
N LEU A 26 -9.59 10.24 5.14
CA LEU A 26 -9.89 8.79 5.14
C LEU A 26 -10.63 8.33 6.38
N ARG A 27 -10.22 8.84 7.55
CA ARG A 27 -10.93 8.55 8.79
C ARG A 27 -12.39 9.01 8.73
N GLY A 28 -12.68 10.11 8.03
CA GLY A 28 -14.04 10.61 7.84
C GLY A 28 -14.88 9.79 6.85
N GLU A 29 -14.25 9.15 5.87
CA GLU A 29 -14.94 8.35 4.84
C GLU A 29 -15.24 6.91 5.30
N ILE A 30 -14.42 6.36 6.19
CA ILE A 30 -14.57 4.99 6.71
C ILE A 30 -15.37 5.04 8.02
N ALA A 31 -16.62 4.58 7.98
CA ALA A 31 -17.45 4.45 9.17
C ALA A 31 -16.76 3.56 10.21
N GLY A 32 -16.71 4.01 11.48
CA GLY A 32 -16.03 3.26 12.54
C GLY A 32 -14.50 3.34 12.53
N CYS A 33 -13.90 4.16 11.66
CA CYS A 33 -12.46 4.41 11.67
C CYS A 33 -12.06 5.28 12.88
N LEU A 34 -11.29 4.67 13.77
CA LEU A 34 -10.75 5.29 14.97
C LEU A 34 -9.42 5.99 14.71
N GLY A 35 -8.68 5.54 13.70
CA GLY A 35 -7.40 6.13 13.35
C GLY A 35 -6.75 5.48 12.14
N ALA A 36 -5.79 6.20 11.57
CA ALA A 36 -5.02 5.79 10.41
C ALA A 36 -3.56 6.25 10.59
N GLY A 37 -2.60 5.37 10.32
CA GLY A 37 -1.17 5.62 10.52
C GLY A 37 -0.35 5.25 9.30
N LEU A 38 0.70 6.02 9.03
CA LEU A 38 1.65 5.75 7.96
C LEU A 38 3.07 5.78 8.54
N CYS A 39 3.78 4.67 8.47
CA CYS A 39 5.15 4.53 9.01
C CYS A 39 6.11 4.04 7.94
N THR A 40 7.38 4.44 8.01
CA THR A 40 8.46 3.72 7.33
C THR A 40 8.81 2.46 8.12
N ALA A 41 9.25 1.42 7.42
CA ALA A 41 9.76 0.18 7.99
C ALA A 41 11.24 -0.05 7.65
N ALA A 42 12.00 1.05 7.49
CA ALA A 42 13.45 1.01 7.39
C ALA A 42 14.08 0.50 8.71
N ALA A 43 15.43 0.44 8.75
CA ALA A 43 16.16 0.02 9.95
C ALA A 43 15.76 0.79 11.22
N GLU A 44 15.34 2.04 11.06
CA GLU A 44 14.69 2.85 12.10
C GLU A 44 13.26 3.22 11.65
N PRO A 45 12.23 2.52 12.15
CA PRO A 45 10.84 2.82 11.79
C PRO A 45 10.42 4.21 12.26
N ARG A 46 9.98 5.07 11.33
CA ARG A 46 9.53 6.44 11.61
C ARG A 46 8.06 6.61 11.29
N LEU A 47 7.32 7.29 12.17
CA LEU A 47 5.96 7.73 11.87
C LEU A 47 6.01 8.92 10.89
N LEU A 48 5.44 8.73 9.70
CA LEU A 48 5.33 9.77 8.68
C LEU A 48 4.13 10.67 8.94
N ALA A 49 2.98 10.06 9.25
CA ALA A 49 1.75 10.75 9.60
C ALA A 49 0.80 9.84 10.37
N SER A 50 -0.11 10.44 11.13
CA SER A 50 -1.15 9.72 11.87
C SER A 50 -2.40 10.57 12.03
N SER A 51 -3.54 9.90 12.12
CA SER A 51 -4.83 10.48 12.49
C SER A 51 -5.50 9.63 13.58
N GLY A 52 -6.23 10.29 14.48
CA GLY A 52 -7.00 9.63 15.54
C GLY A 52 -6.10 8.82 16.49
N VAL A 53 -6.50 7.58 16.78
CA VAL A 53 -5.79 6.73 17.74
C VAL A 53 -4.43 6.18 17.24
N ALA A 54 -4.14 6.31 15.94
CA ALA A 54 -2.97 5.67 15.33
C ALA A 54 -1.64 6.12 15.94
N ALA A 55 -1.50 7.41 16.29
CA ALA A 55 -0.29 7.95 16.91
C ALA A 55 0.10 7.23 18.20
N GLU A 56 -0.91 6.81 18.96
CA GLU A 56 -0.75 6.10 20.23
C GLU A 56 -0.44 4.63 20.00
N PHE A 57 -1.26 3.94 19.21
CA PHE A 57 -1.13 2.48 19.05
C PHE A 57 0.03 2.08 18.14
N ASP A 58 0.41 2.88 17.14
CA ASP A 58 1.64 2.63 16.38
C ASP A 58 2.88 2.84 17.25
N ARG A 59 2.85 3.80 18.19
CA ARG A 59 3.94 3.97 19.15
C ARG A 59 4.04 2.75 20.07
N LEU A 60 2.92 2.30 20.61
CA LEU A 60 2.88 1.12 21.48
C LEU A 60 3.42 -0.14 20.78
N GLN A 61 3.01 -0.38 19.54
CA GLN A 61 3.51 -1.51 18.73
C GLN A 61 5.02 -1.42 18.44
N ARG A 62 5.57 -0.22 18.24
CA ARG A 62 7.02 -0.01 18.10
C ARG A 62 7.77 -0.23 19.40
N GLU A 63 7.26 0.29 20.52
CA GLU A 63 7.88 0.15 21.84
C GLU A 63 7.93 -1.31 22.30
N LEU A 64 6.89 -2.09 22.02
CA LEU A 64 6.81 -3.51 22.31
C LEU A 64 7.37 -4.40 21.19
N ASP A 65 7.78 -3.81 20.07
CA ASP A 65 8.32 -4.50 18.91
C ASP A 65 7.45 -5.68 18.40
N CYS A 66 6.13 -5.53 18.54
CA CYS A 66 5.13 -6.53 18.17
C CYS A 66 3.82 -5.87 17.69
N GLY A 67 2.90 -6.66 17.16
CA GLY A 67 1.63 -6.19 16.61
C GLY A 67 1.56 -6.18 15.08
N PRO A 68 0.37 -5.91 14.51
CA PRO A 68 0.15 -5.89 13.07
C PRO A 68 1.08 -4.95 12.29
N THR A 69 1.33 -3.72 12.76
CA THR A 69 2.18 -2.74 12.07
C THR A 69 3.62 -3.26 11.98
N THR A 70 4.16 -3.76 13.11
CA THR A 70 5.52 -4.31 13.17
C THR A 70 5.66 -5.62 12.38
N HIS A 71 4.64 -6.47 12.40
CA HIS A 71 4.62 -7.71 11.60
C HIS A 71 4.56 -7.40 10.11
N ALA A 72 3.67 -6.50 9.68
CA ALA A 72 3.57 -6.09 8.29
C ALA A 72 4.89 -5.48 7.79
N ALA A 73 5.54 -4.65 8.59
CA ALA A 73 6.87 -4.11 8.31
C ALA A 73 7.91 -5.20 8.04
N ARG A 74 7.99 -6.22 8.90
CA ARG A 74 9.00 -7.29 8.84
C ARG A 74 8.76 -8.29 7.72
N GLU A 75 7.53 -8.80 7.64
CA GLU A 75 7.19 -9.87 6.71
C GLU A 75 6.82 -9.32 5.32
N GLN A 76 6.55 -8.02 5.22
CA GLN A 76 6.03 -7.35 4.01
C GLN A 76 4.68 -7.91 3.55
N GLU A 77 3.83 -8.25 4.51
CA GLU A 77 2.53 -8.87 4.28
C GLU A 77 1.40 -8.04 4.92
N ALA A 78 0.19 -8.19 4.41
CA ALA A 78 -0.98 -7.51 4.96
C ALA A 78 -1.53 -8.30 6.16
N VAL A 79 -1.57 -7.66 7.32
CA VAL A 79 -1.92 -8.29 8.60
C VAL A 79 -3.20 -7.68 9.17
N SER A 80 -4.14 -8.53 9.57
CA SER A 80 -5.36 -8.10 10.28
C SER A 80 -5.38 -8.63 11.70
N SER A 81 -5.90 -7.84 12.62
CA SER A 81 -6.36 -8.24 13.95
C SER A 81 -7.81 -7.79 14.12
N ALA A 82 -8.68 -8.69 14.58
CA ALA A 82 -10.08 -8.38 14.84
C ALA A 82 -10.27 -7.62 16.16
N ASP A 83 -9.37 -7.83 17.13
CA ASP A 83 -9.28 -7.03 18.34
C ASP A 83 -7.87 -7.17 18.94
N LEU A 84 -7.13 -6.06 18.95
CA LEU A 84 -5.78 -5.99 19.51
C LEU A 84 -5.77 -6.35 20.99
N ALA A 85 -6.84 -6.10 21.75
CA ALA A 85 -6.90 -6.39 23.18
C ALA A 85 -6.95 -7.89 23.50
N THR A 86 -7.27 -8.74 22.51
CA THR A 86 -7.44 -10.19 22.71
C THR A 86 -6.62 -11.05 21.74
N ASP A 87 -5.76 -10.44 20.91
CA ASP A 87 -4.99 -11.16 19.90
C ASP A 87 -3.86 -11.99 20.51
N GLU A 88 -4.03 -13.30 20.55
CA GLU A 88 -3.07 -14.24 21.14
C GLU A 88 -1.70 -14.27 20.44
N ARG A 89 -1.60 -13.75 19.20
CA ARG A 89 -0.32 -13.65 18.49
C ARG A 89 0.61 -12.63 19.13
N TRP A 90 0.07 -11.64 19.85
CA TRP A 90 0.84 -10.56 20.50
C TRP A 90 0.35 -10.32 21.93
N PRO A 91 0.62 -11.26 22.85
CA PRO A 91 0.06 -11.22 24.20
C PRO A 91 0.49 -9.98 25.01
N GLU A 92 1.69 -9.46 24.76
CA GLU A 92 2.20 -8.23 25.41
C GLU A 92 1.43 -6.98 24.95
N LEU A 93 1.19 -6.87 23.64
CA LEU A 93 0.37 -5.80 23.06
C LEU A 93 -1.08 -5.90 23.55
N ALA A 94 -1.64 -7.11 23.57
CA ALA A 94 -3.00 -7.36 24.03
C ALA A 94 -3.21 -6.93 25.48
N ALA A 95 -2.27 -7.30 26.37
CA ALA A 95 -2.30 -6.86 27.76
C ALA A 95 -2.20 -5.33 27.89
N ALA A 96 -1.34 -4.69 27.10
CA ALA A 96 -1.16 -3.24 27.14
C ALA A 96 -2.38 -2.46 26.60
N VAL A 97 -3.06 -2.98 25.57
CA VAL A 97 -4.31 -2.40 25.03
C VAL A 97 -5.46 -2.61 26.02
N ALA A 98 -5.60 -3.82 26.57
CA ALA A 98 -6.68 -4.16 27.52
C ALA A 98 -6.58 -3.41 28.86
N ALA A 99 -5.38 -2.98 29.26
CA ALA A 99 -5.17 -2.20 30.48
C ALA A 99 -5.67 -0.75 30.38
N ARG A 100 -6.13 -0.30 29.21
CA ARG A 100 -6.59 1.08 28.97
C ARG A 100 -8.06 1.22 29.36
N PRO A 101 -8.40 1.99 30.43
CA PRO A 101 -9.77 2.01 30.99
C PRO A 101 -10.85 2.52 30.05
N ASP A 102 -10.49 3.47 29.17
CA ASP A 102 -11.40 4.13 28.23
C ASP A 102 -10.98 3.84 26.76
N GLY A 103 -10.26 2.73 26.55
CA GLY A 103 -9.84 2.32 25.22
C GLY A 103 -11.03 1.82 24.37
N PRO A 104 -11.01 2.04 23.05
CA PRO A 104 -11.99 1.43 22.15
C PRO A 104 -11.94 -0.11 22.28
N SER A 105 -13.11 -0.75 22.32
CA SER A 105 -13.25 -2.20 22.33
C SER A 105 -14.47 -2.59 21.49
N PRO A 106 -14.30 -3.37 20.41
CA PRO A 106 -13.00 -3.90 19.94
C PRO A 106 -12.11 -2.78 19.37
N LEU A 107 -10.79 -3.01 19.40
CA LEU A 107 -9.83 -2.22 18.63
C LEU A 107 -9.23 -3.11 17.56
N ALA A 108 -9.88 -3.17 16.41
CA ALA A 108 -9.34 -3.89 15.27
C ALA A 108 -8.22 -3.10 14.60
N ALA A 109 -7.31 -3.81 13.94
CA ALA A 109 -6.23 -3.20 13.18
C ALA A 109 -6.01 -3.93 11.85
N ARG A 110 -5.80 -3.17 10.77
CA ARG A 110 -5.38 -3.67 9.47
C ARG A 110 -4.13 -2.93 9.04
N ALA A 111 -3.00 -3.63 9.02
CA ALA A 111 -1.73 -3.11 8.54
C ALA A 111 -1.43 -3.69 7.15
N VAL A 112 -1.01 -2.84 6.23
CA VAL A 112 -0.61 -3.20 4.87
C VAL A 112 0.76 -2.60 4.60
N ALA A 113 1.72 -3.46 4.27
CA ALA A 113 3.03 -3.02 3.80
C ALA A 113 3.00 -2.78 2.29
N GLY A 114 3.11 -1.51 1.89
CA GLY A 114 3.46 -1.12 0.53
C GLY A 114 4.98 -1.06 0.41
N SER A 115 5.56 -1.63 -0.63
CA SER A 115 7.00 -1.50 -0.89
C SER A 115 7.21 -0.57 -2.09
N TRP A 116 8.06 0.43 -1.95
CA TRP A 116 8.22 1.47 -2.97
C TRP A 116 9.67 1.64 -3.44
N ASP A 117 10.62 1.00 -2.76
CA ASP A 117 12.03 0.89 -3.13
C ASP A 117 12.79 -0.13 -2.24
N ASP A 118 14.13 -0.07 -2.30
CA ASP A 118 15.10 -0.81 -1.47
C ASP A 118 15.31 -0.21 -0.05
N GLU A 119 14.71 0.94 0.27
CA GLU A 119 14.88 1.64 1.57
C GLU A 119 13.92 1.13 2.66
N GLY A 120 12.94 0.33 2.28
CA GLY A 120 12.06 -0.41 3.19
C GLY A 120 10.59 -0.10 2.93
N PRO A 121 9.66 -0.98 3.37
CA PRO A 121 8.25 -0.78 3.08
C PRO A 121 7.69 0.43 3.84
N ILE A 122 6.72 1.11 3.23
CA ILE A 122 5.82 2.01 3.95
C ILE A 122 4.65 1.16 4.46
N VAL A 123 4.38 1.21 5.75
CA VAL A 123 3.26 0.51 6.37
C VAL A 123 2.13 1.48 6.62
N PHE A 124 0.99 1.20 6.00
CA PHE A 124 -0.27 1.87 6.28
C PHE A 124 -1.11 1.01 7.21
N THR A 125 -1.54 1.59 8.34
CA THR A 125 -2.36 0.89 9.33
C THR A 125 -3.68 1.63 9.56
N LEU A 126 -4.80 0.93 9.47
CA LEU A 126 -6.10 1.39 9.93
C LEU A 126 -6.47 0.77 11.27
N TYR A 127 -7.14 1.56 12.11
CA TYR A 127 -7.72 1.17 13.38
C TYR A 127 -9.24 1.37 13.34
N LEU A 128 -10.00 0.34 13.68
CA LEU A 128 -11.45 0.30 13.52
C LEU A 128 -12.11 -0.15 14.84
N ASP A 129 -13.34 0.33 15.09
CA ASP A 129 -14.20 -0.11 16.20
C ASP A 129 -14.99 -1.39 15.90
N HIS A 130 -14.66 -2.05 14.79
CA HIS A 130 -15.26 -3.28 14.29
C HIS A 130 -14.22 -4.10 13.54
N GLU A 131 -14.46 -5.40 13.40
CA GLU A 131 -13.59 -6.28 12.60
C GLU A 131 -13.51 -5.78 11.14
N PRO A 132 -12.31 -5.73 10.51
CA PRO A 132 -12.16 -5.15 9.18
C PRO A 132 -13.04 -5.89 8.15
N THR A 133 -13.98 -5.16 7.54
CA THR A 133 -14.88 -5.74 6.55
C THR A 133 -14.26 -5.73 5.17
N ALA A 134 -14.85 -6.48 4.23
CA ALA A 134 -14.45 -6.42 2.82
C ALA A 134 -14.53 -4.99 2.24
N THR A 135 -15.38 -4.11 2.78
CA THR A 135 -15.50 -2.72 2.33
C THR A 135 -14.31 -1.88 2.82
N ASP A 136 -13.91 -2.04 4.08
CA ASP A 136 -12.77 -1.32 4.63
C ASP A 136 -11.48 -1.71 3.90
N LEU A 137 -11.33 -3.01 3.62
CA LEU A 137 -10.24 -3.52 2.81
C LEU A 137 -10.20 -2.89 1.41
N ARG A 138 -11.36 -2.71 0.75
CA ARG A 138 -11.42 -2.02 -0.56
C ARG A 138 -10.98 -0.56 -0.45
N THR A 139 -11.41 0.15 0.58
CA THR A 139 -11.03 1.56 0.78
C THR A 139 -9.53 1.69 1.04
N ILE A 140 -8.96 0.80 1.86
CA ILE A 140 -7.51 0.72 2.10
C ILE A 140 -6.76 0.51 0.78
N GLU A 141 -7.19 -0.45 -0.03
CA GLU A 141 -6.53 -0.78 -1.31
C GLU A 141 -6.60 0.36 -2.33
N GLN A 142 -7.69 1.12 -2.34
CA GLN A 142 -7.82 2.28 -3.24
C GLN A 142 -6.90 3.43 -2.83
N VAL A 143 -6.63 3.58 -1.54
CA VAL A 143 -6.00 4.78 -0.99
C VAL A 143 -4.55 4.56 -0.59
N GLU A 144 -4.15 3.34 -0.24
CA GLU A 144 -2.77 2.98 0.08
C GLU A 144 -1.78 3.43 -1.02
N PRO A 145 -2.03 3.20 -2.33
CA PRO A 145 -1.11 3.65 -3.37
C PRO A 145 -0.98 5.18 -3.44
N MET A 146 -2.07 5.90 -3.17
CA MET A 146 -2.08 7.37 -3.14
C MET A 146 -1.32 7.91 -1.93
N LEU A 147 -1.53 7.30 -0.75
CA LEU A 147 -0.82 7.66 0.48
C LEU A 147 0.67 7.39 0.36
N ALA A 148 1.04 6.24 -0.20
CA ALA A 148 2.43 5.91 -0.45
C ALA A 148 3.10 6.88 -1.44
N MET A 149 2.44 7.22 -2.55
CA MET A 149 2.95 8.22 -3.50
C MET A 149 3.08 9.59 -2.85
N SER A 150 2.12 9.95 -2.00
CA SER A 150 2.18 11.20 -1.25
C SER A 150 3.35 11.19 -0.25
N ALA A 151 3.63 10.04 0.38
CA ALA A 151 4.77 9.90 1.30
C ALA A 151 6.09 9.99 0.56
N ALA A 152 6.22 9.27 -0.56
CA ALA A 152 7.36 9.37 -1.45
C ALA A 152 7.64 10.82 -1.90
N LEU A 153 6.58 11.56 -2.27
CA LEU A 153 6.67 12.97 -2.66
C LEU A 153 7.07 13.89 -1.50
N VAL A 154 6.51 13.67 -0.30
CA VAL A 154 6.83 14.47 0.89
C VAL A 154 8.27 14.28 1.30
N GLU A 155 8.76 13.03 1.34
CA GLU A 155 10.16 12.70 1.60
C GLU A 155 11.10 13.28 0.52
N TYR A 156 10.74 13.15 -0.76
CA TYR A 156 11.49 13.79 -1.85
C TYR A 156 11.59 15.31 -1.68
N CYS A 157 10.51 15.95 -1.22
CA CYS A 157 10.45 17.40 -1.04
C CYS A 157 11.08 17.89 0.28
N SER A 158 11.32 17.00 1.25
CA SER A 158 11.90 17.31 2.57
C SER A 158 13.43 17.23 2.61
N ASP A 159 14.10 17.03 1.46
CA ASP A 159 15.54 16.75 1.31
C ASP A 159 15.99 15.37 1.85
N GLU A 160 15.07 14.51 2.32
CA GLU A 160 15.33 13.11 2.69
C GLU A 160 15.05 12.18 1.50
N VAL A 161 16.06 12.07 0.63
CA VAL A 161 16.34 11.03 -0.37
C VAL A 161 15.20 10.03 -0.69
N LEU A 162 14.18 10.45 -1.46
CA LEU A 162 13.66 9.57 -2.50
C LEU A 162 14.19 10.03 -3.85
N ARG A 163 14.77 9.15 -4.66
CA ARG A 163 15.27 9.50 -5.99
C ARG A 163 14.09 9.68 -6.93
N ALA A 164 14.18 10.62 -7.87
CA ALA A 164 13.15 10.87 -8.89
C ALA A 164 12.73 9.59 -9.64
N ASP A 165 13.65 8.63 -9.78
CA ASP A 165 13.42 7.32 -10.37
C ASP A 165 12.35 6.49 -9.63
N GLN A 166 12.23 6.63 -8.31
CA GLN A 166 11.26 5.90 -7.49
C GLN A 166 9.84 6.41 -7.73
N LEU A 167 9.66 7.74 -7.85
CA LEU A 167 8.37 8.32 -8.22
C LEU A 167 7.91 7.89 -9.62
N VAL A 168 8.86 7.69 -10.54
CA VAL A 168 8.61 7.21 -11.91
C VAL A 168 8.14 5.76 -11.90
N GLN A 169 8.84 4.88 -11.18
CA GLN A 169 8.45 3.47 -11.00
C GLN A 169 7.03 3.31 -10.42
N MET A 170 6.63 4.21 -9.51
CA MET A 170 5.28 4.19 -8.91
C MET A 170 4.17 4.46 -9.92
N VAL A 171 4.37 5.42 -10.83
CA VAL A 171 3.41 5.71 -11.92
C VAL A 171 3.34 4.53 -12.89
N GLU A 172 4.46 3.86 -13.13
CA GLU A 172 4.56 2.73 -14.06
C GLU A 172 3.84 1.47 -13.56
N HIS A 173 3.98 1.13 -12.27
CA HIS A 173 3.26 0.00 -11.69
C HIS A 173 1.74 0.18 -11.74
N ARG A 174 1.24 1.42 -11.58
CA ARG A 174 -0.18 1.71 -11.75
C ARG A 174 -0.67 1.38 -13.16
N ARG A 175 0.12 1.73 -14.19
CA ARG A 175 -0.21 1.38 -15.58
C ARG A 175 -0.30 -0.13 -15.79
N ILE A 176 0.62 -0.91 -15.21
CA ILE A 176 0.64 -2.38 -15.34
C ILE A 176 -0.54 -3.03 -14.61
N ILE A 177 -0.89 -2.53 -13.41
CA ILE A 177 -2.09 -2.99 -12.69
C ILE A 177 -3.36 -2.73 -13.51
N GLU A 178 -3.47 -1.55 -14.14
CA GLU A 178 -4.59 -1.23 -15.02
C GLU A 178 -4.65 -2.13 -16.27
N GLN A 179 -3.49 -2.53 -16.82
CA GLN A 179 -3.42 -3.49 -17.92
C GLN A 179 -3.90 -4.89 -17.49
N ALA A 180 -3.38 -5.41 -16.38
CA ALA A 180 -3.80 -6.72 -15.84
C ALA A 180 -5.30 -6.74 -15.53
N LYS A 181 -5.83 -5.65 -14.96
CA LYS A 181 -7.26 -5.47 -14.73
C LYS A 181 -8.04 -5.52 -16.04
N GLY A 182 -7.60 -4.81 -17.07
CA GLY A 182 -8.21 -4.84 -18.41
C GLY A 182 -8.21 -6.24 -19.03
N MET A 183 -7.13 -7.02 -18.84
CA MET A 183 -7.04 -8.40 -19.31
C MET A 183 -8.09 -9.30 -18.63
N ILE A 184 -8.25 -9.18 -17.31
CA ILE A 184 -9.25 -9.96 -16.56
C ILE A 184 -10.68 -9.54 -16.93
N MET A 185 -10.94 -8.24 -17.11
CA MET A 185 -12.23 -7.77 -17.62
C MET A 185 -12.57 -8.40 -18.96
N ALA A 186 -11.58 -8.50 -19.86
CA ALA A 186 -11.76 -9.11 -21.18
C ALA A 186 -12.01 -10.62 -21.09
N ALA A 187 -11.25 -11.34 -20.26
CA ALA A 187 -11.38 -12.79 -20.09
C ALA A 187 -12.71 -13.18 -19.42
N CYS A 188 -13.06 -12.52 -18.31
CA CYS A 188 -14.19 -12.91 -17.48
C CYS A 188 -15.48 -12.14 -17.78
N ARG A 189 -15.45 -11.18 -18.71
CA ARG A 189 -16.58 -10.30 -19.05
C ARG A 189 -17.18 -9.60 -17.82
N CYS A 190 -16.33 -9.13 -16.92
CA CYS A 190 -16.73 -8.45 -15.69
C CYS A 190 -16.39 -6.95 -15.72
N ASP A 191 -16.95 -6.21 -14.76
CA ASP A 191 -16.59 -4.80 -14.57
C ASP A 191 -15.18 -4.65 -13.98
N ALA A 192 -14.66 -3.41 -14.04
CA ALA A 192 -13.32 -3.09 -13.56
C ALA A 192 -13.15 -3.39 -12.06
N GLU A 193 -14.20 -3.21 -11.26
CA GLU A 193 -14.18 -3.49 -9.83
C GLU A 193 -14.01 -4.99 -9.55
N THR A 194 -14.77 -5.84 -10.24
CA THR A 194 -14.69 -7.29 -10.11
C THR A 194 -13.36 -7.84 -10.61
N ALA A 195 -12.84 -7.29 -11.71
CA ALA A 195 -11.52 -7.66 -12.23
C ALA A 195 -10.39 -7.32 -11.25
N PHE A 196 -10.42 -6.11 -10.70
CA PHE A 196 -9.43 -5.69 -9.69
C PHE A 196 -9.52 -6.55 -8.42
N ARG A 197 -10.73 -6.82 -7.93
CA ARG A 197 -10.96 -7.71 -6.78
C ARG A 197 -10.38 -9.11 -7.03
N SER A 198 -10.40 -9.60 -8.26
CA SER A 198 -9.81 -10.91 -8.59
C SER A 198 -8.29 -10.91 -8.42
N LEU A 199 -7.61 -9.85 -8.85
CA LEU A 199 -6.17 -9.65 -8.59
C LEU A 199 -5.87 -9.59 -7.08
N VAL A 200 -6.70 -8.87 -6.33
CA VAL A 200 -6.56 -8.74 -4.87
C VAL A 200 -6.72 -10.08 -4.18
N VAL A 201 -7.79 -10.82 -4.47
CA VAL A 201 -8.05 -12.13 -3.85
C VAL A 201 -6.89 -13.09 -4.15
N ALA A 202 -6.38 -13.09 -5.39
CA ALA A 202 -5.21 -13.89 -5.73
C ALA A 202 -3.94 -13.42 -5.00
N SER A 203 -3.70 -12.11 -4.93
CA SER A 203 -2.56 -11.52 -4.22
C SER A 203 -2.56 -11.93 -2.74
N GLN A 204 -3.72 -11.85 -2.08
CA GLN A 204 -3.91 -12.26 -0.69
C GLN A 204 -3.79 -13.77 -0.51
N HIS A 205 -4.44 -14.56 -1.36
CA HIS A 205 -4.45 -16.02 -1.26
C HIS A 205 -3.06 -16.62 -1.45
N PHE A 206 -2.31 -16.11 -2.43
CA PHE A 206 -0.94 -16.57 -2.71
C PHE A 206 0.11 -15.79 -1.93
N ASN A 207 -0.31 -14.76 -1.18
CA ASN A 207 0.56 -13.92 -0.37
C ASN A 207 1.74 -13.36 -1.20
N VAL A 208 1.40 -12.68 -2.30
CA VAL A 208 2.32 -12.01 -3.23
C VAL A 208 1.90 -10.56 -3.40
N LYS A 209 2.85 -9.66 -3.65
CA LYS A 209 2.55 -8.24 -3.87
C LYS A 209 1.67 -8.08 -5.11
N LEU A 210 0.63 -7.25 -5.02
CA LEU A 210 -0.33 -7.03 -6.10
C LEU A 210 0.35 -6.57 -7.40
N ARG A 211 1.34 -5.67 -7.32
CA ARG A 211 2.09 -5.21 -8.49
C ARG A 211 2.90 -6.32 -9.14
N ASP A 212 3.51 -7.22 -8.36
CA ASP A 212 4.31 -8.33 -8.88
C ASP A 212 3.37 -9.35 -9.53
N LEU A 213 2.20 -9.57 -8.95
CA LEU A 213 1.13 -10.37 -9.54
C LEU A 213 0.62 -9.74 -10.85
N ALA A 214 0.46 -8.42 -10.91
CA ALA A 214 0.04 -7.71 -12.12
C ALA A 214 1.11 -7.82 -13.22
N VAL A 215 2.39 -7.60 -12.89
CA VAL A 215 3.51 -7.84 -13.81
C VAL A 215 3.49 -9.28 -14.31
N ALA A 216 3.41 -10.26 -13.41
CA ALA A 216 3.33 -11.68 -13.77
C ALA A 216 2.12 -12.01 -14.66
N THR A 217 0.99 -11.35 -14.43
CA THR A 217 -0.23 -11.55 -15.23
C THR A 217 -0.07 -10.97 -16.63
N VAL A 218 0.46 -9.75 -16.74
CA VAL A 218 0.75 -9.13 -18.04
C VAL A 218 1.80 -9.94 -18.81
N GLU A 219 2.85 -10.41 -18.14
CA GLU A 219 3.87 -11.28 -18.74
C GLU A 219 3.28 -12.61 -19.24
N LEU A 220 2.42 -13.24 -18.43
CA LEU A 220 1.77 -14.51 -18.75
C LEU A 220 0.84 -14.39 -19.97
N VAL A 221 0.01 -13.36 -20.02
CA VAL A 221 -1.01 -13.18 -21.06
C VAL A 221 -0.40 -12.60 -22.34
N GLY A 222 0.55 -11.67 -22.19
CA GLY A 222 1.22 -11.00 -23.30
C GLY A 222 2.34 -11.83 -23.95
N ASP A 223 2.81 -12.89 -23.29
CA ASP A 223 3.98 -13.70 -23.68
C ASP A 223 5.23 -12.84 -23.97
N ALA A 224 5.38 -11.77 -23.19
CA ALA A 224 6.45 -10.79 -23.32
C ALA A 224 6.69 -10.10 -21.96
N PRO A 225 7.89 -9.57 -21.69
CA PRO A 225 8.12 -8.72 -20.52
C PRO A 225 7.08 -7.60 -20.46
N ALA A 226 6.62 -7.24 -19.26
CA ALA A 226 5.71 -6.11 -19.08
C ALA A 226 6.41 -4.80 -19.51
N GLU A 227 6.21 -4.39 -20.76
CA GLU A 227 6.93 -3.27 -21.40
C GLU A 227 6.45 -1.91 -20.87
N GLU A 228 7.39 -1.02 -20.53
CA GLU A 228 7.15 0.41 -20.28
C GLU A 228 6.80 1.18 -21.56
N ALA A 229 6.08 2.30 -21.41
CA ALA A 229 5.96 3.27 -22.50
C ALA A 229 7.33 3.90 -22.79
N PRO A 230 7.58 4.46 -24.00
CA PRO A 230 8.84 5.13 -24.29
C PRO A 230 9.05 6.30 -23.31
N SER A 231 10.02 6.14 -22.40
CA SER A 231 10.54 7.18 -21.52
C SER A 231 11.35 8.22 -22.33
N GLU A 232 10.72 8.86 -23.31
CA GLU A 232 11.33 10.00 -24.00
C GLU A 232 11.35 11.25 -23.11
N LEU A 233 10.49 11.31 -22.08
CA LEU A 233 10.45 12.45 -21.16
C LEU A 233 11.61 12.49 -20.14
N LEU A 234 12.27 11.36 -19.84
CA LEU A 234 13.25 11.27 -18.75
C LEU A 234 14.57 10.56 -19.11
N GLY A 235 14.72 10.01 -20.32
CA GLY A 235 16.00 9.48 -20.81
C GLY A 235 16.50 8.21 -20.11
N ALA A 236 15.72 7.64 -19.19
CA ALA A 236 16.00 6.36 -18.57
C ALA A 236 15.22 5.25 -19.31
N LYS A 237 15.93 4.27 -19.88
CA LYS A 237 15.30 3.00 -20.28
C LYS A 237 14.97 2.22 -19.01
N GLY A 238 13.79 2.44 -18.44
CA GLY A 238 13.27 1.58 -17.40
C GLY A 238 12.82 0.26 -18.02
N THR A 239 13.21 -0.84 -17.38
CA THR A 239 12.57 -2.13 -17.59
C THR A 239 12.07 -2.54 -16.22
N VAL A 240 10.77 -2.76 -16.07
CA VAL A 240 10.20 -3.30 -14.83
C VAL A 240 10.86 -4.63 -14.51
N GLU A 241 11.27 -4.81 -13.26
CA GLU A 241 11.89 -6.07 -12.84
C GLU A 241 10.94 -7.24 -13.08
N PRO A 242 11.45 -8.36 -13.63
CA PRO A 242 10.62 -9.53 -13.89
C PRO A 242 10.00 -10.06 -12.60
N ALA A 243 8.73 -10.48 -12.67
CA ALA A 243 8.04 -10.97 -11.49
C ALA A 243 8.75 -12.16 -10.83
N GLY A 244 8.82 -12.17 -9.50
CA GLY A 244 9.40 -13.29 -8.75
C GLY A 244 8.63 -14.61 -8.93
N ASN A 245 9.28 -15.75 -8.66
CA ASN A 245 8.70 -17.08 -8.88
C ASN A 245 7.34 -17.30 -8.18
N LYS A 246 7.16 -16.74 -6.98
CA LYS A 246 5.89 -16.81 -6.23
C LYS A 246 4.76 -16.07 -6.96
N ALA A 247 5.05 -14.88 -7.49
CA ALA A 247 4.09 -14.08 -8.25
C ALA A 247 3.72 -14.73 -9.59
N ARG A 248 4.69 -15.33 -10.30
CA ARG A 248 4.41 -16.13 -11.50
C ARG A 248 3.52 -17.35 -11.19
N HIS A 249 3.78 -18.05 -10.10
CA HIS A 249 2.93 -19.17 -9.68
C HIS A 249 1.49 -18.69 -9.40
N ALA A 250 1.35 -17.60 -8.67
CA ALA A 250 0.06 -16.99 -8.35
C ALA A 250 -0.71 -16.58 -9.62
N ALA A 251 -0.04 -15.91 -10.57
CA ALA A 251 -0.63 -15.50 -11.84
C ALA A 251 -1.14 -16.70 -12.65
N ASN A 252 -0.33 -17.76 -12.78
CA ASN A 252 -0.73 -18.98 -13.47
C ASN A 252 -1.97 -19.65 -12.84
N ARG A 253 -2.00 -19.73 -11.51
CA ARG A 253 -3.12 -20.33 -10.77
C ARG A 253 -4.40 -19.49 -10.88
N MET A 254 -4.27 -18.17 -10.77
CA MET A 254 -5.37 -17.24 -10.96
C MET A 254 -5.92 -17.37 -12.39
N TRP A 255 -5.06 -17.28 -13.40
CA TRP A 255 -5.47 -17.31 -14.80
C TRP A 255 -6.16 -18.63 -15.18
N ALA A 256 -5.60 -19.77 -14.77
CA ALA A 256 -6.23 -21.07 -15.00
C ALA A 256 -7.61 -21.20 -14.36
N ALA A 257 -7.85 -20.57 -13.20
CA ALA A 257 -9.15 -20.57 -12.55
C ALA A 257 -10.16 -19.69 -13.30
N LEU A 258 -9.70 -18.60 -13.93
CA LEU A 258 -10.54 -17.70 -14.73
C LEU A 258 -10.92 -18.31 -16.09
N ASP A 259 -10.04 -19.11 -16.71
CA ASP A 259 -10.30 -19.81 -17.98
C ASP A 259 -11.23 -21.03 -17.83
N SER A 260 -11.42 -21.54 -16.62
CA SER A 260 -12.20 -22.76 -16.33
C SER A 260 -13.67 -22.50 -15.98
N GLY A 261 -14.11 -21.24 -15.94
CA GLY A 261 -15.47 -20.82 -15.59
C GLY A 261 -16.21 -20.16 -16.74
#